data_AF-A0A368KWE2-F1
#
_entry.id   AF-A0A368KWE2-F1
#
_cell.length_a   1.000
_cell.length_b   1.000
_cell.length_c   1.000
_cell.angle_alpha   90.00
_cell.angle_beta   90.00
_cell.angle_gamma   90.00
#
_symmetry.space_group_name_H-M   'P 1'
#
loop_
_entity.id
_entity.type
_entity.pdbx_description
1 polymer ?
#
loop_
_entity_poly.entity_id
_entity_poly.type
_entity_poly.pdbx_seq_one_letter_code
_entity_poly.pdbx_strand_id
1 'polypeptide(L)'
;MFIAKVTGSVIATQKVDTMVGHRLLVVEPYRLEAKDRQSLVTTGRTFVAVDMLGSGVGDFVLITQGSSARLTPETKSLPIDCVVIGIVDRAHVDSLCIYDRAKDESSDEPPKQPAKPKAKPAPVKKKATAQQPESQQQPSENDSES
;
A
#
# COMPACT_ATOMS: atom_id res chain seq x y z
N MET A 1 11.21 -11.26 8.54
CA MET A 1 10.50 -10.25 9.35
C MET A 1 10.47 -8.94 8.59
N PHE A 2 9.49 -8.09 8.86
CA PHE A 2 9.40 -6.74 8.28
C PHE A 2 9.16 -5.71 9.39
N ILE A 3 9.73 -4.52 9.24
CA ILE A 3 9.21 -3.34 9.93
C ILE A 3 7.90 -2.98 9.22
N ALA A 4 6.82 -2.80 9.97
CA ALA A 4 5.52 -2.42 9.45
C ALA A 4 4.90 -1.33 10.31
N LYS A 5 4.07 -0.47 9.73
CA LYS A 5 3.28 0.50 10.49
C LYS A 5 1.88 -0.05 10.71
N VAL A 6 1.36 0.06 11.92
CA VAL A 6 -0.04 -0.24 12.20
C VAL A 6 -0.90 0.90 11.63
N THR A 7 -1.79 0.56 10.72
CA THR A 7 -2.65 1.53 10.02
C THR A 7 -4.12 1.41 10.40
N GLY A 8 -4.49 0.35 11.12
CA GLY A 8 -5.86 0.14 11.57
C GLY A 8 -6.07 -1.21 12.24
N SER A 9 -7.33 -1.64 12.33
CA SER A 9 -7.73 -2.93 12.89
C SER A 9 -8.82 -3.60 12.06
N VAL A 10 -8.95 -4.91 12.21
CA VAL A 10 -10.00 -5.72 11.56
C VAL A 10 -10.89 -6.32 12.65
N ILE A 11 -12.20 -6.28 12.43
CA ILE A 11 -13.19 -6.92 13.30
C ILE A 11 -13.84 -8.07 12.54
N ALA A 12 -13.70 -9.29 13.06
CA ALA A 12 -14.37 -10.48 12.56
C ALA A 12 -15.20 -11.10 13.70
N THR A 13 -16.53 -11.08 13.58
CA THR A 13 -17.46 -11.67 14.56
C THR A 13 -17.71 -13.15 14.30
N GLN A 14 -17.61 -13.59 13.05
CA GLN A 14 -17.64 -14.99 12.65
C GLN A 14 -16.21 -15.45 12.32
N LYS A 15 -15.64 -16.31 13.17
CA LYS A 15 -14.27 -16.84 13.07
C LYS A 15 -14.16 -18.12 13.91
N VAL A 16 -13.11 -18.89 13.69
CA VAL A 16 -12.87 -20.10 14.49
C VAL A 16 -12.59 -19.74 15.96
N ASP A 17 -12.97 -20.64 16.88
CA ASP A 17 -12.92 -20.39 18.33
C ASP A 17 -11.53 -20.03 18.83
N THR A 18 -10.47 -20.63 18.25
CA THR A 18 -9.08 -20.34 18.61
C THR A 18 -8.68 -18.88 18.34
N MET A 19 -9.41 -18.16 17.47
CA MET A 19 -9.15 -16.74 17.15
C MET A 19 -9.97 -15.78 18.01
N VAL A 20 -10.82 -16.26 18.93
CA VAL A 20 -11.57 -15.42 19.86
C VAL A 20 -10.62 -14.78 20.88
N GLY A 21 -10.80 -13.48 21.14
CA GLY A 21 -9.97 -12.73 22.08
C GLY A 21 -8.68 -12.15 21.49
N HIS A 22 -8.30 -12.50 20.26
CA HIS A 22 -7.10 -11.97 19.62
C HIS A 22 -7.35 -10.67 18.86
N ARG A 23 -6.44 -9.69 19.04
CA ARG A 23 -6.46 -8.41 18.33
C ARG A 23 -5.92 -8.60 16.91
N LEU A 24 -6.68 -8.14 15.91
CA LEU A 24 -6.30 -8.17 14.50
C LEU A 24 -5.97 -6.75 14.04
N LEU A 25 -4.72 -6.52 13.67
CA LEU A 25 -4.23 -5.23 13.19
C LEU A 25 -4.04 -5.25 11.68
N VAL A 26 -4.43 -4.16 11.02
CA VAL A 26 -4.00 -3.89 9.65
C VAL A 26 -2.61 -3.28 9.73
N VAL A 27 -1.64 -3.90 9.05
CA VAL A 27 -0.25 -3.45 9.04
C VAL A 27 0.26 -3.30 7.62
N GLU A 28 1.07 -2.29 7.40
CA GLU A 28 1.70 -1.99 6.12
C GLU A 28 3.22 -2.12 6.27
N PRO A 29 3.88 -3.08 5.59
CA PRO A 29 5.33 -3.23 5.65
C PRO A 29 6.05 -2.08 4.97
N TYR A 30 7.17 -1.69 5.56
CA TYR A 30 8.08 -0.67 5.04
C TYR A 30 9.39 -1.30 4.59
N ARG A 31 10.01 -0.64 3.63
CA ARG A 31 11.36 -0.91 3.12
C ARG A 31 12.17 0.38 3.19
N LEU A 32 13.46 0.28 2.96
CA LEU A 32 14.27 1.47 2.72
C LEU A 32 13.91 2.11 1.38
N GLU A 33 13.93 3.43 1.34
CA GLU A 33 13.92 4.17 0.08
C GLU A 33 15.14 3.75 -0.75
N ALA A 34 14.92 3.47 -2.03
CA ALA A 34 15.93 2.87 -2.90
C ALA A 34 17.05 3.86 -3.25
N LYS A 35 16.73 5.14 -3.31
CA LYS A 35 17.66 6.17 -3.80
C LYS A 35 18.76 6.52 -2.79
N ASP A 36 18.39 6.83 -1.56
CA ASP A 36 19.31 7.35 -0.54
C ASP A 36 19.37 6.48 0.72
N ARG A 37 18.42 5.55 0.89
CA ARG A 37 18.30 4.65 2.05
C ARG A 37 18.23 5.39 3.40
N GLN A 38 17.85 6.66 3.41
CA GLN A 38 17.80 7.49 4.62
C GLN A 38 16.41 7.50 5.28
N SER A 39 15.41 6.86 4.66
CA SER A 39 14.04 6.83 5.18
C SER A 39 13.34 5.50 4.88
N LEU A 40 12.29 5.23 5.65
CA LEU A 40 11.37 4.14 5.41
C LEU A 40 10.25 4.59 4.47
N VAL A 41 9.98 3.78 3.46
CA VAL A 41 8.84 3.96 2.56
C VAL A 41 8.02 2.68 2.50
N THR A 42 6.71 2.83 2.28
CA THR A 42 5.82 1.67 2.18
C THR A 42 6.21 0.75 1.01
N THR A 43 5.99 -0.55 1.22
CA THR A 43 6.04 -1.57 0.17
C THR A 43 4.77 -1.59 -0.70
N GLY A 44 3.70 -0.89 -0.30
CA GLY A 44 2.38 -0.93 -0.92
C GLY A 44 1.59 -2.22 -0.63
N ARG A 45 2.10 -3.09 0.22
CA ARG A 45 1.41 -4.32 0.65
C ARG A 45 0.68 -4.09 1.96
N THR A 46 -0.36 -4.87 2.20
CA THR A 46 -1.10 -4.85 3.46
C THR A 46 -1.23 -6.26 3.99
N PHE A 47 -1.05 -6.42 5.30
CA PHE A 47 -1.26 -7.67 6.00
C PHE A 47 -2.20 -7.47 7.18
N VAL A 48 -2.82 -8.57 7.62
CA VAL A 48 -3.52 -8.64 8.90
C VAL A 48 -2.63 -9.40 9.86
N ALA A 49 -2.19 -8.76 10.93
CA ALA A 49 -1.34 -9.35 11.95
C ALA A 49 -2.12 -9.55 13.25
N VAL A 50 -1.87 -10.68 13.93
CA VAL A 50 -2.26 -10.79 15.34
C VAL A 50 -1.31 -9.97 16.19
N ASP A 51 -1.85 -9.21 17.14
CA ASP A 51 -1.06 -8.44 18.11
C ASP A 51 -1.20 -9.01 19.52
N MET A 52 -0.06 -9.33 20.11
CA MET A 52 0.06 -9.81 21.49
C MET A 52 0.73 -8.79 22.42
N LEU A 53 1.20 -7.65 21.88
CA LEU A 53 2.04 -6.70 22.61
C LEU A 53 1.33 -5.39 22.94
N GLY A 54 0.17 -5.13 22.34
CA GLY A 54 -0.63 -3.96 22.66
C GLY A 54 -0.39 -2.76 21.76
N SER A 55 0.04 -2.98 20.52
CA SER A 55 0.38 -1.92 19.57
C SER A 55 -0.85 -1.10 19.17
N GLY A 56 -0.67 0.21 18.97
CA GLY A 56 -1.69 1.16 18.53
C GLY A 56 -1.53 1.55 17.05
N VAL A 57 -2.54 2.22 16.49
CA VAL A 57 -2.43 2.82 15.15
C VAL A 57 -1.35 3.90 15.19
N GLY A 58 -0.45 3.88 14.23
CA GLY A 58 0.71 4.78 14.18
C GLY A 58 2.01 4.11 14.59
N ASP A 59 1.97 3.07 15.43
CA ASP A 59 3.16 2.36 15.87
C ASP A 59 3.88 1.69 14.69
N PHE A 60 5.19 1.83 14.65
CA PHE A 60 6.03 0.91 13.90
C PHE A 60 6.26 -0.35 14.73
N VAL A 61 6.03 -1.50 14.11
CA VAL A 61 6.09 -2.83 14.70
C VAL A 61 6.99 -3.75 13.87
N LEU A 62 7.57 -4.76 14.52
CA LEU A 62 8.25 -5.85 13.87
C LEU A 62 7.26 -7.00 13.68
N ILE A 63 7.04 -7.42 12.44
CA ILE A 63 6.18 -8.56 12.11
C ILE A 63 6.99 -9.74 11.59
N THR A 64 6.54 -10.95 11.89
CA THR A 64 6.99 -12.17 11.22
C THR A 64 5.85 -12.82 10.48
N GLN A 65 6.16 -13.57 9.41
CA GLN A 65 5.17 -14.22 8.56
C GLN A 65 5.44 -15.72 8.38
N GLY A 66 4.44 -16.45 7.91
CA GLY A 66 4.50 -17.88 7.66
C GLY A 66 4.42 -18.70 8.95
N SER A 67 5.00 -19.91 8.93
CA SER A 67 4.96 -20.82 10.08
C SER A 67 5.59 -20.25 11.35
N SER A 68 6.55 -19.34 11.21
CA SER A 68 7.20 -18.65 12.33
C SER A 68 6.23 -17.82 13.18
N ALA A 69 5.08 -17.42 12.64
CA ALA A 69 4.06 -16.70 13.39
C ALA A 69 3.46 -17.52 14.55
N ARG A 70 3.68 -18.84 14.57
CA ARG A 70 3.18 -19.78 15.59
C ARG A 70 4.27 -20.31 16.53
N LEU A 71 5.43 -19.63 16.59
CA LEU A 71 6.57 -20.07 17.40
C LEU A 71 6.60 -19.45 18.81
N THR A 72 5.47 -18.94 19.31
CA THR A 72 5.31 -18.53 20.71
C THR A 72 4.29 -19.43 21.42
N PRO A 73 4.35 -19.55 22.76
CA PRO A 73 3.35 -20.30 23.53
C PRO A 73 1.90 -19.86 23.24
N GLU A 74 1.69 -18.56 23.05
CA GLU A 74 0.37 -17.94 22.84
C GLU A 74 -0.16 -18.14 21.41
N THR A 75 0.73 -18.40 20.45
CA THR A 75 0.38 -18.45 19.01
C THR A 75 0.42 -19.85 18.42
N LYS A 76 0.99 -20.83 19.13
CA LYS A 76 1.28 -22.17 18.62
C LYS A 76 0.08 -22.89 18.00
N SER A 77 -1.10 -22.72 18.57
CA SER A 77 -2.36 -23.35 18.13
C SER A 77 -3.21 -22.47 17.20
N LEU A 78 -2.79 -21.22 16.94
CA LEU A 78 -3.57 -20.26 16.19
C LEU A 78 -3.40 -20.47 14.68
N PRO A 79 -4.46 -20.39 13.86
CA PRO A 79 -4.37 -20.51 12.40
C PRO A 79 -3.91 -19.18 11.77
N ILE A 80 -2.71 -18.73 12.12
CA ILE A 80 -2.16 -17.44 11.72
C ILE A 80 -0.87 -17.59 10.90
N ASP A 81 -0.64 -16.60 10.04
CA ASP A 81 0.54 -16.49 9.19
C ASP A 81 1.23 -15.12 9.32
N CYS A 82 0.76 -14.25 10.20
CA CYS A 82 1.37 -12.94 10.48
C CYS A 82 1.10 -12.52 11.93
N VAL A 83 2.14 -12.11 12.65
CA VAL A 83 2.05 -11.70 14.05
C VAL A 83 3.03 -10.58 14.36
N VAL A 84 2.61 -9.65 15.23
CA VAL A 84 3.47 -8.62 15.82
C VAL A 84 4.32 -9.27 16.91
N ILE A 85 5.64 -9.18 16.74
CA ILE A 85 6.63 -9.77 17.67
C ILE A 85 7.47 -8.70 18.39
N GLY A 86 7.27 -7.42 18.07
CA GLY A 86 7.94 -6.31 18.75
C GLY A 86 7.35 -4.96 18.33
N ILE A 87 7.42 -3.99 19.23
CA ILE A 87 7.19 -2.57 18.91
C ILE A 87 8.57 -1.94 18.68
N VAL A 88 8.70 -1.19 17.59
CA VAL A 88 9.99 -0.59 17.21
C VAL A 88 10.16 0.72 17.97
N ASP A 89 11.22 0.82 18.75
CA ASP A 89 11.63 2.09 19.37
C ASP A 89 12.53 2.89 18.43
N ARG A 90 13.53 2.24 17.82
CA ARG A 90 14.49 2.88 16.92
C ARG A 90 14.91 1.96 15.79
N ALA A 91 15.19 2.53 14.62
CA ALA A 91 15.82 1.83 13.50
C ALA A 91 17.03 2.62 13.00
N HIS A 92 18.16 1.93 12.89
CA HIS A 92 19.41 2.50 12.36
C HIS A 92 19.80 1.80 11.07
N VAL A 93 20.28 2.57 10.10
CA VAL A 93 20.89 2.10 8.87
C VAL A 93 22.20 2.85 8.69
N ASP A 94 23.29 2.12 8.54
CA ASP A 94 24.64 2.65 8.59
C ASP A 94 24.86 3.47 9.88
N SER A 95 25.21 4.75 9.78
CA SER A 95 25.33 5.66 10.92
C SER A 95 24.09 6.51 11.19
N LEU A 96 23.03 6.39 10.38
CA LEU A 96 21.82 7.19 10.51
C LEU A 96 20.74 6.46 11.32
N CYS A 97 20.14 7.17 12.29
CA CYS A 97 18.86 6.77 12.89
C CYS A 97 17.71 7.21 11.96
N ILE A 98 17.10 6.27 11.27
CA ILE A 98 16.03 6.52 10.27
C ILE A 98 14.62 6.55 10.90
N TYR A 99 14.49 6.14 12.16
CA TYR A 99 13.25 6.19 12.93
C TYR A 99 13.56 6.16 14.43
N ASP A 100 12.89 7.01 15.21
CA ASP A 100 13.00 7.10 16.67
C ASP A 100 11.63 7.47 17.26
N ARG A 101 10.96 6.47 17.85
CA ARG A 101 9.60 6.60 18.39
C ARG A 101 9.47 7.75 19.39
N ALA A 102 10.48 7.95 20.23
CA ALA A 102 10.45 9.01 21.24
C ALA A 102 10.43 10.43 20.63
N LYS A 103 10.95 10.61 19.42
CA LYS A 103 10.93 11.91 18.72
C LYS A 103 9.59 12.15 18.04
N ASP A 104 9.02 11.12 17.42
CA ASP A 104 7.74 11.20 16.73
C ASP A 104 6.57 11.50 17.69
N GLU A 105 6.60 10.96 18.92
CA GLU A 105 5.62 11.26 19.98
C GLU A 105 5.66 12.72 20.45
N SER A 106 6.74 13.45 20.19
CA SER A 106 6.91 14.86 20.60
C SER A 106 6.60 15.87 19.50
N SER A 107 6.33 15.41 18.27
CA SER A 107 5.91 16.24 17.14
C SER A 107 4.42 16.11 16.91
N ASP A 108 3.62 16.89 17.63
CA ASP A 108 2.19 17.09 17.37
C ASP A 108 1.99 17.98 16.11
N GLU A 109 2.70 17.66 15.02
CA GLU A 109 2.50 18.26 13.70
C GLU A 109 1.69 17.26 12.86
N PRO A 110 0.50 17.63 12.37
CA PRO A 110 -0.33 16.74 11.59
C PRO A 110 0.43 16.24 10.35
N PRO A 111 0.20 14.99 9.91
CA PRO A 111 0.92 14.40 8.79
C PRO A 111 0.80 15.31 7.55
N LYS A 112 1.94 15.80 7.04
CA LYS A 112 1.99 16.52 5.77
C LYS A 112 1.39 15.64 4.69
N GLN A 113 0.19 16.03 4.23
CA GLN A 113 -0.49 15.37 3.12
C GLN A 113 0.48 15.20 1.95
N PRO A 114 0.57 14.02 1.33
CA PRO A 114 1.34 13.86 0.11
C PRO A 114 0.80 14.85 -0.92
N ALA A 115 1.68 15.70 -1.45
CA ALA A 115 1.33 16.71 -2.43
C ALA A 115 0.58 16.05 -3.60
N LYS A 116 -0.66 16.49 -3.87
CA LYS A 116 -1.46 16.00 -4.99
C LYS A 116 -0.62 16.04 -6.28
N PRO A 117 -0.58 14.95 -7.07
CA PRO A 117 0.06 14.99 -8.38
C PRO A 117 -0.57 16.11 -9.22
N LYS A 118 0.24 17.05 -9.72
CA LYS A 118 -0.23 18.07 -10.67
C LYS A 118 -0.82 17.35 -11.89
N ALA A 119 -2.11 17.57 -12.15
CA ALA A 119 -2.79 17.01 -13.31
C ALA A 119 -2.05 17.39 -14.60
N LYS A 120 -1.76 16.41 -15.45
CA LYS A 120 -1.26 16.69 -16.81
C LYS A 120 -2.36 17.41 -17.61
N PRO A 121 -2.04 18.41 -18.44
CA PRO A 121 -3.03 19.08 -19.28
C PRO A 121 -3.71 18.07 -20.22
N ALA A 122 -5.03 18.16 -20.34
CA ALA A 122 -5.82 17.33 -21.24
C ALA A 122 -5.44 17.60 -22.72
N PRO A 123 -5.46 16.57 -23.59
CA PRO A 123 -5.19 16.76 -25.01
C PRO A 123 -6.31 17.59 -25.68
N VAL A 124 -5.91 18.61 -26.43
CA VAL A 124 -6.79 19.50 -27.20
C VAL A 124 -7.46 18.69 -28.32
N LYS A 125 -8.80 18.64 -28.32
CA LYS A 125 -9.60 18.05 -29.41
C LYS A 125 -9.41 18.88 -30.69
N LYS A 126 -8.85 18.27 -31.76
CA LYS A 126 -8.87 18.85 -33.11
C LYS A 126 -10.33 18.85 -33.62
N LYS A 127 -10.83 20.01 -34.03
CA LYS A 127 -12.12 20.16 -34.73
C LYS A 127 -12.05 19.43 -36.07
N ALA A 128 -13.03 18.56 -36.33
CA ALA A 128 -13.26 17.98 -37.64
C ALA A 128 -13.81 19.05 -38.60
N THR A 129 -13.14 19.24 -39.73
CA THR A 129 -13.59 20.08 -40.84
C THR A 129 -14.65 19.31 -41.63
N ALA A 130 -15.82 19.91 -41.84
CA ALA A 130 -16.90 19.36 -42.65
C ALA A 130 -16.49 19.33 -44.13
N GLN A 131 -16.62 18.16 -44.76
CA GLN A 131 -16.53 17.99 -46.21
C GLN A 131 -17.85 18.45 -46.85
N GLN A 132 -17.77 19.27 -47.91
CA GLN A 132 -18.89 19.59 -48.79
C GLN A 132 -19.15 18.40 -49.75
N PRO A 133 -20.40 18.12 -50.16
CA PRO A 133 -20.67 17.07 -51.12
C PRO A 133 -20.38 17.53 -52.56
N GLU A 134 -19.60 16.73 -53.29
CA GLU A 134 -19.39 16.89 -54.73
C GLU A 134 -20.65 16.52 -55.52
N SER A 135 -20.92 17.33 -56.55
CA SER A 135 -22.03 17.21 -57.49
C SER A 135 -21.91 15.99 -58.38
N GLN A 136 -23.02 15.27 -58.54
CA GLN A 136 -23.22 14.17 -59.48
C GLN A 136 -22.96 14.60 -60.93
N GLN A 137 -22.12 13.86 -61.66
CA GLN A 137 -22.12 13.80 -63.12
C GLN A 137 -22.48 12.38 -63.57
N GLN A 138 -23.38 12.32 -64.55
CA GLN A 138 -23.99 11.12 -65.13
C GLN A 138 -22.99 10.24 -65.90
N PRO A 139 -23.29 8.94 -66.09
CA PRO A 139 -22.42 8.02 -66.81
C PRO A 139 -22.60 8.17 -68.34
N SER A 140 -21.48 8.20 -69.07
CA SER A 140 -21.47 7.88 -70.51
C SER A 140 -21.00 6.44 -70.69
N GLU A 141 -21.88 5.64 -71.28
CA GLU A 141 -21.60 4.34 -71.89
C GLU A 141 -20.40 4.43 -72.84
N ASN A 142 -19.57 3.38 -72.85
CA ASN A 142 -19.17 2.79 -74.13
C ASN A 142 -18.63 1.38 -73.95
N ASP A 143 -19.18 0.53 -74.82
CA ASP A 143 -18.81 -0.84 -75.13
C ASP A 143 -17.33 -0.99 -75.52
N SER A 144 -16.79 -2.18 -75.27
CA SER A 144 -16.43 -3.15 -76.32
C SER A 144 -15.23 -4.01 -75.92
N GLU A 145 -15.52 -5.31 -75.85
CA GLU A 145 -14.70 -6.49 -76.19
C GLU A 145 -13.20 -6.31 -76.47
N SER A 146 -12.36 -7.09 -75.77
CA SER A 146 -11.46 -8.14 -76.31
C SER A 146 -10.70 -8.82 -75.18
#